data_AF-A0A150VG55-F1
#
_entry.id   AF-A0A150VG55-F1
#
_cell.length_a   1.000
_cell.length_b   1.000
_cell.length_c   1.000
_cell.angle_alpha   90.00
_cell.angle_beta   90.00
_cell.angle_gamma   90.00
#
_symmetry.space_group_name_H-M   'P 1'
#
loop_
_entity.id
_entity.type
_entity.pdbx_description
1 polymer ?
#
loop_
_entity_poly.entity_id
_entity_poly.type
_entity_poly.pdbx_seq_one_letter_code
_entity_poly.pdbx_strand_id
1 'polypeptide(L)'
;MSPSSHSTTYVSATIPQSHRFLQQAPAEAEMLFRESEGCTVILAKVRAEYFGINVIFLCKKTTLTIHSSLDAVGFLAAITSRLAEILKIGINLVSGYFHDHLLVPLGKE
;
A
#
# COMPACT_ATOMS: atom_id res chain seq x y z
N MET A 1 -18.18 -0.35 -7.89
CA MET A 1 -16.99 -0.03 -7.08
C MET A 1 -16.57 1.38 -7.43
N SER A 2 -16.32 2.24 -6.44
CA SER A 2 -15.92 3.63 -6.68
C SER A 2 -14.49 3.82 -6.20
N PRO A 3 -13.51 4.06 -7.11
CA PRO A 3 -12.14 4.32 -6.69
C PRO A 3 -12.04 5.68 -6.01
N SER A 4 -11.30 5.74 -4.92
CA SER A 4 -11.03 6.95 -4.14
C SER A 4 -9.52 7.14 -3.95
N SER A 5 -8.97 8.17 -4.58
CA SER A 5 -7.54 8.49 -4.50
C SER A 5 -7.24 9.34 -3.27
N HIS A 6 -6.20 8.95 -2.54
CA HIS A 6 -5.72 9.69 -1.37
C HIS A 6 -4.68 10.72 -1.79
N SER A 7 -4.77 11.94 -1.25
CA SER A 7 -3.81 13.01 -1.54
C SER A 7 -2.44 12.78 -0.91
N THR A 8 -2.37 12.02 0.19
CA THR A 8 -1.13 11.67 0.89
C THR A 8 -0.19 10.86 0.01
N THR A 9 1.10 11.20 0.07
CA THR A 9 2.16 10.35 -0.49
C THR A 9 2.63 9.35 0.58
N TYR A 10 2.62 8.08 0.21
CA TYR A 10 3.01 6.96 1.06
C TYR A 10 4.36 6.41 0.65
N VAL A 11 5.00 5.72 1.60
CA VAL A 11 6.20 4.91 1.40
C VAL A 11 5.83 3.47 1.71
N SER A 12 6.15 2.56 0.79
CA SER A 12 6.25 1.12 1.09
C SER A 12 7.73 0.77 1.22
N ALA A 13 8.12 0.20 2.34
CA ALA A 13 9.51 -0.15 2.63
C ALA A 13 9.58 -1.39 3.52
N THR A 14 10.77 -2.01 3.58
CA THR A 14 11.09 -3.03 4.57
C THR A 14 12.02 -2.45 5.63
N ILE A 15 11.70 -2.69 6.89
CA ILE A 15 12.51 -2.31 8.05
C ILE A 15 12.87 -3.54 8.89
N PRO A 16 14.03 -3.55 9.58
CA PRO A 16 14.34 -4.62 10.52
C PRO A 16 13.28 -4.75 11.61
N GLN A 17 13.08 -5.97 12.14
CA GLN A 17 12.14 -6.20 13.25
C GLN A 17 12.50 -5.41 14.52
N SER A 18 13.76 -5.01 14.66
CA SER A 18 14.28 -4.18 15.74
C SER A 18 14.14 -2.67 15.49
N HIS A 19 13.61 -2.25 14.35
CA HIS A 19 13.53 -0.83 14.01
C HIS A 19 12.64 -0.06 14.99
N ARG A 20 13.12 1.10 15.48
CA ARG A 20 12.46 1.90 16.53
C ARG A 20 11.01 2.27 16.23
N PHE A 21 10.64 2.40 14.96
CA PHE A 21 9.28 2.68 14.53
C PHE A 21 8.27 1.67 15.09
N LEU A 22 8.60 0.36 15.03
CA LEU A 22 7.70 -0.71 15.47
C LEU A 22 7.43 -0.68 16.98
N GLN A 23 8.31 -0.06 17.76
CA GLN A 23 8.17 0.08 19.21
C GLN A 23 7.48 1.40 19.60
N GLN A 24 7.74 2.47 18.85
CA GLN A 24 7.32 3.83 19.21
C GLN A 24 5.97 4.22 18.62
N ALA A 25 5.69 3.83 17.38
CA ALA A 25 4.52 4.32 16.64
C ALA A 25 3.95 3.33 15.60
N PRO A 26 3.82 2.02 15.90
CA PRO A 26 3.32 1.05 14.92
C PRO A 26 1.89 1.36 14.43
N ALA A 27 1.08 2.02 15.26
CA ALA A 27 -0.29 2.43 14.94
C ALA A 27 -0.38 3.54 13.87
N GLU A 28 0.72 4.21 13.55
CA GLU A 28 0.77 5.22 12.48
C GLU A 28 0.97 4.58 11.08
N ALA A 29 1.25 3.28 11.01
CA ALA A 29 1.31 2.56 9.75
C ALA A 29 -0.11 2.25 9.25
N GLU A 30 -0.31 2.38 7.93
CA GLU A 30 -1.48 1.85 7.25
C GLU A 30 -1.43 0.33 7.15
N MET A 31 -0.22 -0.22 7.09
CA MET A 31 0.02 -1.66 7.05
C MET A 31 1.37 -2.00 7.67
N LEU A 32 1.37 -3.09 8.43
CA LEU A 32 2.55 -3.81 8.88
C LEU A 32 2.41 -5.27 8.47
N PHE A 33 3.43 -5.81 7.82
CA PHE A 33 3.45 -7.22 7.43
C PHE A 33 4.80 -7.85 7.76
N ARG A 34 4.76 -8.94 8.51
CA ARG A 34 5.96 -9.63 8.98
C ARG A 34 6.43 -10.62 7.92
N GLU A 35 7.64 -10.43 7.42
CA GLU A 35 8.33 -11.30 6.48
C GLU A 35 9.60 -11.87 7.13
N SER A 36 10.24 -12.83 6.47
CA SER A 36 11.51 -13.40 6.95
C SER A 36 12.67 -12.41 6.91
N GLU A 37 12.65 -11.50 5.95
CA GLU A 37 13.69 -10.50 5.68
C GLU A 37 13.54 -9.26 6.55
N GLY A 38 12.32 -8.99 7.06
CA GLY A 38 12.00 -7.79 7.83
C GLY A 38 10.50 -7.59 7.99
N CYS A 39 10.11 -6.38 8.38
CA CYS A 39 8.72 -5.96 8.45
C CYS A 39 8.47 -5.02 7.28
N THR A 40 7.60 -5.40 6.35
CA THR A 40 7.06 -4.47 5.36
C THR A 40 6.16 -3.47 6.09
N VAL A 41 6.38 -2.19 5.83
CA VAL A 41 5.63 -1.07 6.39
C VAL A 41 5.12 -0.18 5.26
N ILE A 42 3.85 0.21 5.34
CA ILE A 42 3.26 1.27 4.53
C ILE A 42 2.84 2.40 5.46
N LEU A 43 3.41 3.59 5.27
CA LEU A 43 3.15 4.76 6.10
C LEU A 43 3.32 6.06 5.30
N ALA A 44 2.80 7.17 5.85
CA ALA A 44 2.97 8.49 5.23
C ALA A 44 4.46 8.86 5.12
N LYS A 45 4.85 9.44 3.98
CA LYS A 45 6.24 9.82 3.68
C LYS A 45 6.89 10.65 4.79
N VAL A 46 6.17 11.63 5.33
CA VAL A 46 6.65 12.51 6.42
C VAL A 46 7.02 11.71 7.67
N ARG A 47 6.28 10.63 7.97
CA ARG A 47 6.57 9.76 9.11
C ARG A 47 7.74 8.83 8.83
N ALA A 48 7.82 8.29 7.61
CA ALA A 48 8.99 7.52 7.18
C ALA A 48 10.29 8.33 7.33
N GLU A 49 10.29 9.60 6.88
CA GLU A 49 11.41 10.53 7.03
C GLU A 49 11.74 10.80 8.50
N TYR A 50 10.73 11.06 9.33
CA TYR A 50 10.92 11.28 10.77
C TYR A 50 11.59 10.09 11.49
N PHE A 51 11.25 8.87 11.09
CA PHE A 51 11.83 7.65 11.68
C PHE A 51 13.11 7.18 10.97
N GLY A 52 13.60 7.88 9.95
CA GLY A 52 14.80 7.50 9.20
C GLY A 52 14.64 6.24 8.37
N ILE A 53 13.43 5.94 7.90
CA ILE A 53 13.13 4.75 7.08
C ILE A 53 13.53 5.04 5.63
N ASN A 54 14.39 4.19 5.08
CA ASN A 54 14.79 4.29 3.67
C ASN A 54 13.59 4.10 2.75
N VAL A 55 13.37 5.08 1.88
CA VAL A 55 12.26 5.09 0.93
C VAL A 55 12.59 4.19 -0.25
N ILE A 56 11.94 3.02 -0.31
CA ILE A 56 12.10 2.07 -1.42
C ILE A 56 11.07 2.35 -2.51
N PHE A 57 9.81 2.59 -2.13
CA PHE A 57 8.72 2.78 -3.06
C PHE A 57 7.79 3.93 -2.64
N LEU A 58 7.82 5.03 -3.40
CA LEU A 58 6.89 6.15 -3.24
C LEU A 58 5.62 5.91 -4.03
N CYS A 59 4.47 6.04 -3.38
CA CYS A 59 3.18 5.72 -3.99
C CYS A 59 2.04 6.62 -3.52
N LYS A 60 0.96 6.62 -4.31
CA LYS A 60 -0.38 7.06 -3.93
C LYS A 60 -1.24 5.85 -3.62
N LYS A 61 -2.13 6.00 -2.64
CA LYS A 61 -3.11 4.99 -2.26
C LYS A 61 -4.44 5.29 -2.94
N THR A 62 -4.99 4.30 -3.64
CA THR A 62 -6.35 4.35 -4.19
C THR A 62 -7.17 3.24 -3.52
N THR A 63 -8.25 3.62 -2.85
CA THR A 63 -9.14 2.67 -2.18
C THR A 63 -10.25 2.23 -3.13
N LEU A 64 -10.51 0.93 -3.13
CA LEU A 64 -11.46 0.26 -3.98
C LEU A 64 -12.67 -0.16 -3.13
N THR A 65 -13.72 0.67 -3.10
CA THR A 65 -14.92 0.41 -2.28
C THR A 65 -15.82 -0.63 -2.94
N ILE A 66 -15.75 -1.88 -2.47
CA ILE A 66 -16.61 -2.99 -2.90
C ILE A 66 -17.88 -2.99 -2.03
N HIS A 67 -19.06 -2.94 -2.68
CA HIS A 67 -20.36 -2.92 -2.00
C HIS A 67 -21.08 -4.28 -1.98
N SER A 68 -20.46 -5.37 -2.45
CA SER A 68 -21.11 -6.68 -2.47
C SER A 68 -20.11 -7.81 -2.28
N SER A 69 -20.42 -8.67 -1.31
CA SER A 69 -19.72 -9.91 -0.99
C SER A 69 -19.91 -10.95 -2.12
N LEU A 70 -18.86 -11.75 -2.34
CA LEU A 70 -18.81 -13.03 -3.07
C LEU A 70 -18.68 -13.05 -4.61
N ASP A 71 -18.90 -11.97 -5.37
CA ASP A 71 -18.57 -11.91 -6.82
C ASP A 71 -17.15 -11.37 -7.11
N ALA A 72 -16.31 -11.22 -6.09
CA ALA A 72 -14.96 -10.64 -6.21
C ALA A 72 -13.91 -11.59 -6.82
N VAL A 73 -14.23 -12.87 -7.00
CA VAL A 73 -13.33 -13.86 -7.62
C VAL A 73 -13.21 -13.57 -9.11
N GLY A 74 -12.16 -12.85 -9.50
CA GLY A 74 -11.85 -12.49 -10.89
C GLY A 74 -11.88 -10.99 -11.17
N PHE A 75 -12.61 -10.20 -10.37
CA PHE A 75 -12.67 -8.74 -10.57
C PHE A 75 -11.34 -8.05 -10.26
N LEU A 76 -10.71 -8.44 -9.15
CA LEU A 76 -9.40 -7.92 -8.76
C LEU A 76 -8.30 -8.30 -9.77
N ALA A 77 -8.40 -9.51 -10.33
CA ALA A 77 -7.54 -9.95 -11.43
C ALA A 77 -7.74 -9.08 -12.67
N ALA A 78 -8.99 -8.81 -13.07
CA ALA A 78 -9.29 -7.95 -14.22
C ALA A 78 -8.75 -6.52 -14.05
N ILE A 79 -8.92 -5.90 -12.87
CA ILE A 79 -8.38 -4.57 -12.59
C ILE A 79 -6.86 -4.55 -12.63
N THR A 80 -6.22 -5.47 -11.90
CA THR A 80 -4.75 -5.50 -11.81
C THR A 80 -4.11 -5.78 -13.17
N SER A 81 -4.67 -6.70 -13.96
CA SER A 81 -4.24 -6.94 -15.35
C SER A 81 -4.39 -5.68 -16.21
N ARG A 82 -5.55 -5.01 -16.16
CA ARG A 82 -5.78 -3.83 -16.99
C ARG A 82 -4.87 -2.66 -16.60
N LEU A 83 -4.64 -2.45 -15.31
CA LEU A 83 -3.73 -1.41 -14.84
C LEU A 83 -2.27 -1.73 -15.21
N ALA A 84 -1.86 -2.99 -15.09
CA ALA A 84 -0.53 -3.42 -15.53
C ALA A 84 -0.32 -3.19 -17.03
N GLU A 85 -1.33 -3.46 -17.87
CA GLU A 85 -1.27 -3.19 -19.32
C GLU A 85 -1.13 -1.69 -19.64
N ILE A 86 -1.93 -0.84 -19.01
CA ILE A 86 -1.99 0.60 -19.31
C ILE A 86 -0.75 1.30 -18.75
N LEU A 87 -0.45 1.07 -17.48
CA LEU A 87 0.56 1.81 -16.74
C LEU A 87 1.96 1.23 -16.95
N LYS A 88 2.07 -0.05 -17.35
CA LYS A 88 3.34 -0.78 -17.53
C LYS A 88 4.26 -0.71 -16.30
N ILE A 89 3.66 -0.65 -15.12
CA ILE A 89 4.33 -0.59 -13.82
C ILE A 89 3.71 -1.63 -12.88
N GLY A 90 4.53 -2.14 -11.96
CA GLY A 90 4.03 -2.95 -10.85
C GLY A 90 3.19 -2.10 -9.90
N ILE A 91 2.06 -2.66 -9.44
CA ILE A 91 1.17 -2.05 -8.46
C ILE A 91 1.13 -2.98 -7.27
N ASN A 92 1.30 -2.42 -6.07
CA ASN A 92 1.18 -3.21 -4.85
C ASN A 92 -0.28 -3.17 -4.40
N LEU A 93 -0.92 -4.33 -4.36
CA LEU A 93 -2.27 -4.50 -3.86
C LEU A 93 -2.22 -4.88 -2.38
N VAL A 94 -3.06 -4.22 -1.58
CA VAL A 94 -3.28 -4.54 -0.17
C VAL A 94 -4.76 -4.82 0.03
N SER A 95 -5.10 -6.06 0.39
CA SER A 95 -6.47 -6.44 0.70
C SER A 95 -6.78 -6.23 2.18
N GLY A 96 -7.60 -5.22 2.47
CA GLY A 96 -8.18 -5.01 3.79
C GLY A 96 -9.47 -5.80 3.96
N TYR A 97 -9.96 -5.92 5.20
CA TYR A 97 -11.21 -6.64 5.48
C TYR A 97 -12.43 -6.03 4.76
N PHE A 98 -12.49 -4.70 4.71
CA PHE A 98 -13.61 -3.98 4.08
C PHE A 98 -13.34 -3.62 2.62
N HIS A 99 -12.12 -3.20 2.31
CA HIS A 99 -11.77 -2.64 1.00
C HIS A 99 -10.38 -3.09 0.59
N ASP A 100 -10.17 -3.18 -0.72
CA ASP A 100 -8.86 -3.32 -1.31
C ASP A 100 -8.22 -1.94 -1.52
N HIS A 101 -6.90 -1.88 -1.48
CA HIS A 101 -6.13 -0.67 -1.67
C HIS A 101 -5.02 -0.91 -2.70
N LEU A 102 -4.99 -0.09 -3.73
CA LEU A 102 -3.91 -0.07 -4.72
C LEU A 102 -2.89 0.98 -4.32
N LEU A 103 -1.62 0.60 -4.30
CA LEU A 103 -0.49 1.51 -4.18
C LEU A 103 0.14 1.69 -5.56
N VAL A 104 -0.16 2.85 -6.15
CA VAL A 104 0.30 3.22 -7.49
C VAL A 104 1.56 4.07 -7.37
N PRO A 105 2.62 3.83 -8.16
CA PRO A 105 3.83 4.64 -8.10
C PRO A 105 3.53 6.14 -8.25
N LEU A 106 4.22 6.97 -7.47
CA LEU A 106 4.03 8.42 -7.51
C LEU A 106 4.29 8.98 -8.92
N GLY A 107 3.38 9.81 -9.43
CA GLY A 107 3.39 10.37 -10.78
C GLY A 107 2.77 9.45 -11.84
N LYS A 108 2.12 8.36 -11.43
CA LYS A 108 1.45 7.37 -12.29
C LYS A 108 0.03 7.02 -11.82
N GLU A 109 -0.46 7.71 -10.78
CA GLU A 109 -1.80 7.54 -10.20
C GLU A 109 -2.98 7.86 -11.14
#